data_AF-A0A6L7A2R0-F1
#
_entry.id   AF-A0A6L7A2R0-F1
#
_cell.length_a   1.000
_cell.length_b   1.000
_cell.length_c   1.000
_cell.angle_alpha   90.00
_cell.angle_beta   90.00
_cell.angle_gamma   90.00
#
_symmetry.space_group_name_H-M   'P 1'
#
loop_
_entity.id
_entity.type
_entity.pdbx_description
1 polymer ?
#
loop_
_entity_poly.entity_id
_entity_poly.type
_entity_poly.pdbx_seq_one_letter_code
_entity_poly.pdbx_strand_id
1 'polypeptide(L)'
;MSTETIEIFNNSDEWANQLKHLLSKGENLALLHGLTPDILDRIYAYAFDYHEKGNVTDAEIYYKFLCIYAFENHEYLEGFASVCQSKKKYQQAYDLYKLSYNYFPYDDYSVIYRMGQCQIGAKNIDNAMQCFYHIINNCEDDSVKS
;
A
#
# COMPACT_ATOMS: atom_id res chain seq x y z
N MET A 1 -8.38 -29.18 -16.13
CA MET A 1 -8.50 -28.15 -15.08
C MET A 1 -9.64 -27.25 -15.50
N SER A 2 -10.76 -27.32 -14.81
CA SER A 2 -11.95 -26.52 -15.09
C SER A 2 -11.66 -25.08 -14.71
N THR A 3 -11.69 -24.19 -15.69
CA THR A 3 -11.92 -22.76 -15.46
C THR A 3 -13.30 -22.64 -14.81
N GLU A 4 -13.32 -22.46 -13.48
CA GLU A 4 -14.52 -22.06 -12.79
C GLU A 4 -14.90 -20.67 -13.30
N THR A 5 -15.94 -20.67 -14.12
CA THR A 5 -16.66 -19.51 -14.59
C THR A 5 -16.96 -18.60 -13.41
N ILE A 6 -16.62 -17.32 -13.50
CA ILE A 6 -17.04 -16.29 -12.55
C ILE A 6 -18.57 -16.34 -12.51
N GLU A 7 -19.13 -16.93 -11.45
CA GLU A 7 -20.57 -16.90 -11.22
C GLU A 7 -20.97 -15.44 -11.00
N ILE A 8 -21.74 -14.91 -11.94
CA ILE A 8 -22.41 -13.63 -11.76
C ILE A 8 -23.40 -13.86 -10.61
N PHE A 9 -23.12 -13.26 -9.45
CA PHE A 9 -23.92 -13.41 -8.24
C PHE A 9 -25.37 -12.94 -8.51
N ASN A 10 -26.28 -13.90 -8.65
CA ASN A 10 -27.69 -13.64 -8.96
C ASN A 10 -28.53 -13.29 -7.70
N ASN A 11 -27.94 -13.33 -6.50
CA ASN A 11 -28.60 -13.01 -5.24
C ASN A 11 -27.66 -12.26 -4.26
N SER A 12 -28.07 -11.08 -3.80
CA SER A 12 -27.30 -10.24 -2.88
C SER A 12 -27.05 -10.89 -1.51
N ASP A 13 -27.97 -11.72 -1.03
CA ASP A 13 -27.87 -12.35 0.30
C ASP A 13 -26.82 -13.46 0.31
N GLU A 14 -26.72 -14.21 -0.78
CA GLU A 14 -25.71 -15.27 -0.93
C GLU A 14 -24.31 -14.69 -0.98
N TRP A 15 -24.13 -13.61 -1.75
CA TRP A 15 -22.87 -12.88 -1.82
C TRP A 15 -22.48 -12.28 -0.46
N ALA A 16 -23.42 -11.66 0.25
CA ALA A 16 -23.18 -11.10 1.59
C ALA A 16 -22.75 -12.17 2.61
N ASN A 17 -23.35 -13.38 2.54
CA ASN A 17 -22.98 -14.48 3.42
C ASN A 17 -21.57 -15.04 3.12
N GLN A 18 -21.20 -15.15 1.84
CA GLN A 18 -19.85 -15.56 1.44
C GLN A 18 -18.81 -14.52 1.89
N LEU A 19 -19.08 -13.23 1.65
CA LEU A 19 -18.21 -12.14 2.09
C LEU A 19 -18.02 -12.16 3.61
N LYS A 20 -19.12 -12.33 4.37
CA LYS A 20 -19.06 -12.46 5.84
C LYS A 20 -18.18 -13.63 6.27
N HIS A 21 -18.28 -14.77 5.59
CA HIS A 21 -17.46 -15.96 5.89
C HIS A 21 -15.97 -15.71 5.63
N LEU A 22 -15.62 -15.11 4.50
CA LEU A 22 -14.22 -14.79 4.15
C LEU A 22 -13.61 -13.77 5.10
N LEU A 23 -14.35 -12.69 5.39
CA LEU A 23 -13.91 -11.66 6.34
C LEU A 23 -13.68 -12.26 7.74
N SER A 24 -14.50 -13.23 8.17
CA SER A 24 -14.31 -13.91 9.45
C SER A 24 -13.02 -14.74 9.55
N LYS A 25 -12.40 -15.05 8.41
CA LYS A 25 -11.11 -15.76 8.31
C LYS A 25 -9.93 -14.83 8.05
N GLY A 26 -10.17 -13.52 7.88
CA GLY A 26 -9.13 -12.56 7.46
C GLY A 26 -8.74 -12.70 5.99
N GLU A 27 -9.56 -13.35 5.17
CA GLU A 27 -9.28 -13.49 3.74
C GLU A 27 -9.54 -12.18 2.99
N ASN A 28 -8.74 -11.91 1.97
CA ASN A 28 -8.85 -10.68 1.19
C ASN A 28 -9.90 -10.79 0.07
N LEU A 29 -10.32 -9.64 -0.47
CA LEU A 29 -11.33 -9.56 -1.53
C LEU A 29 -10.87 -10.15 -2.86
N ALA A 30 -9.56 -10.30 -3.07
CA ALA A 30 -9.00 -10.79 -4.33
C ALA A 30 -9.46 -12.23 -4.60
N LEU A 31 -9.47 -13.07 -3.55
CA LEU A 31 -9.93 -14.45 -3.66
C LEU A 31 -11.39 -14.53 -4.10
N LEU A 32 -12.26 -13.71 -3.52
CA LEU A 32 -13.70 -13.70 -3.83
C LEU A 32 -13.99 -13.34 -5.30
N HIS A 33 -13.18 -12.44 -5.87
CA HIS A 33 -13.35 -12.00 -7.25
C HIS A 33 -12.47 -12.77 -8.25
N GLY A 34 -11.83 -13.87 -7.82
CA GLY A 34 -10.97 -14.69 -8.68
C GLY A 34 -9.70 -13.98 -9.14
N LEU A 35 -9.27 -12.92 -8.46
CA LEU A 35 -8.03 -12.22 -8.74
C LEU A 35 -6.86 -13.00 -8.13
N THR A 36 -6.23 -13.84 -8.94
CA THR A 36 -5.05 -14.61 -8.54
C THR A 36 -3.84 -13.71 -8.27
N PRO A 37 -2.84 -14.18 -7.51
CA PRO A 37 -1.59 -13.44 -7.29
C PRO A 37 -0.92 -12.97 -8.59
N ASP A 38 -0.84 -13.80 -9.65
CA ASP A 38 -0.26 -13.41 -10.95
C ASP A 38 -1.01 -12.22 -11.59
N ILE A 39 -2.33 -12.15 -11.42
CA ILE A 39 -3.10 -11.01 -11.93
C ILE A 39 -2.77 -9.75 -11.14
N LEU A 40 -2.68 -9.84 -9.80
CA LEU A 40 -2.30 -8.71 -8.96
C LEU A 40 -0.88 -8.22 -9.25
N ASP A 41 0.07 -9.13 -9.47
CA ASP A 41 1.46 -8.80 -9.82
C ASP A 41 1.53 -8.03 -11.16
N ARG A 42 0.72 -8.42 -12.15
CA ARG A 42 0.61 -7.68 -13.42
C ARG A 42 0.02 -6.29 -13.24
N ILE A 43 -1.02 -6.16 -12.40
CA ILE A 43 -1.63 -4.88 -12.08
C ILE A 43 -0.64 -3.97 -11.34
N TYR A 44 0.15 -4.53 -10.42
CA TYR A 44 1.23 -3.83 -9.74
C TYR A 44 2.31 -3.37 -10.72
N ALA A 45 2.73 -4.21 -11.67
CA ALA A 45 3.68 -3.81 -12.71
C ALA A 45 3.18 -2.61 -13.53
N TYR A 46 1.87 -2.52 -13.83
CA TYR A 46 1.29 -1.33 -14.46
C TYR A 46 1.34 -0.11 -13.55
N ALA A 47 0.97 -0.25 -12.27
CA ALA A 47 1.05 0.83 -11.28
C ALA A 47 2.47 1.41 -11.20
N PHE A 48 3.46 0.53 -11.14
CA PHE A 48 4.88 0.86 -11.09
C PHE A 48 5.34 1.58 -12.36
N ASP A 49 5.02 1.06 -13.55
CA ASP A 49 5.38 1.68 -14.83
C ASP A 49 4.81 3.09 -15.00
N TYR A 50 3.54 3.30 -14.62
CA TYR A 50 2.95 4.65 -14.60
C TYR A 50 3.68 5.58 -13.64
N HIS A 51 4.05 5.09 -12.46
CA HIS A 51 4.73 5.87 -11.43
C HIS A 51 6.12 6.29 -11.88
N GLU A 52 6.92 5.37 -12.43
CA GLU A 52 8.27 5.64 -12.95
C GLU A 52 8.27 6.64 -14.12
N LYS A 53 7.21 6.62 -14.95
CA LYS A 53 7.01 7.60 -16.03
C LYS A 53 6.53 8.96 -15.53
N GLY A 54 6.37 9.15 -14.22
CA GLY A 54 5.85 10.37 -13.60
C GLY A 54 4.33 10.56 -13.76
N ASN A 55 3.62 9.58 -14.30
CA ASN A 55 2.16 9.61 -14.43
C ASN A 55 1.49 9.16 -13.12
N VAL A 56 1.63 10.02 -12.11
CA VAL A 56 1.15 9.78 -10.75
C VAL A 56 -0.38 9.73 -10.62
N THR A 57 -1.12 10.24 -11.60
CA THR A 57 -2.59 10.18 -11.57
C THR A 57 -3.09 8.80 -11.95
N ASP A 58 -2.53 8.20 -13.01
CA ASP A 58 -2.89 6.84 -13.39
C ASP A 58 -2.36 5.84 -12.36
N ALA A 59 -1.11 5.99 -11.92
CA ALA A 59 -0.55 5.14 -10.85
C ALA A 59 -1.43 5.11 -9.59
N GLU A 60 -2.00 6.26 -9.17
CA GLU A 60 -2.91 6.34 -8.03
C GLU A 60 -4.13 5.42 -8.16
N ILE A 61 -4.66 5.25 -9.37
CA ILE A 61 -5.84 4.40 -9.63
C ILE A 61 -5.49 2.93 -9.40
N TYR A 62 -4.35 2.47 -9.95
CA TYR A 62 -3.92 1.09 -9.82
C TYR A 62 -3.52 0.75 -8.38
N TYR A 63 -2.78 1.63 -7.69
CA TYR A 63 -2.44 1.40 -6.29
C TYR A 63 -3.67 1.35 -5.38
N LYS A 64 -4.67 2.23 -5.59
CA LYS A 64 -5.94 2.15 -4.85
C LYS A 64 -6.65 0.82 -5.07
N PHE A 65 -6.69 0.34 -6.32
CA PHE A 65 -7.27 -0.96 -6.64
C PHE A 65 -6.55 -2.07 -5.86
N LEU A 66 -5.22 -2.11 -5.93
CA LEU A 66 -4.41 -3.10 -5.21
C LEU A 66 -4.65 -3.07 -3.70
N CYS A 67 -4.69 -1.88 -3.08
CA CYS A 67 -4.97 -1.74 -1.65
C CYS A 67 -6.39 -2.16 -1.25
N ILE A 68 -7.39 -2.03 -2.14
CA ILE A 68 -8.75 -2.56 -1.89
C ILE A 68 -8.74 -4.09 -1.85
N TYR A 69 -7.97 -4.71 -2.74
CA TYR A 69 -7.96 -6.16 -2.93
C TYR A 69 -6.99 -6.91 -2.01
N ALA A 70 -5.89 -6.27 -1.60
CA ALA A 70 -4.84 -6.86 -0.77
C ALA A 70 -4.16 -5.79 0.09
N PHE A 71 -4.92 -5.24 1.05
CA PHE A 71 -4.47 -4.12 1.89
C PHE A 71 -3.21 -4.41 2.72
N GLU A 72 -2.98 -5.66 3.11
CA GLU A 72 -1.85 -6.06 3.95
C GLU A 72 -0.53 -6.15 3.18
N ASN A 73 -0.54 -6.02 1.85
CA ASN A 73 0.68 -6.00 1.06
C ASN A 73 1.39 -4.64 1.22
N HIS A 74 2.54 -4.65 1.89
CA HIS A 74 3.32 -3.46 2.19
C HIS A 74 3.81 -2.72 0.93
N GLU A 75 4.15 -3.44 -0.16
CA GLU A 75 4.63 -2.83 -1.41
C GLU A 75 3.52 -2.02 -2.09
N TYR A 76 2.26 -2.47 -1.99
CA TYR A 76 1.11 -1.76 -2.54
C TYR A 76 0.84 -0.47 -1.74
N LEU A 77 0.91 -0.56 -0.41
CA LEU A 77 0.77 0.57 0.49
C LEU A 77 1.88 1.60 0.28
N GLU A 78 3.14 1.16 0.17
CA GLU A 78 4.30 2.04 -0.05
C GLU A 78 4.24 2.72 -1.42
N GLY A 79 3.93 1.98 -2.48
CA GLY A 79 3.75 2.54 -3.82
C GLY A 79 2.65 3.60 -3.84
N PHE A 80 1.52 3.34 -3.16
CA PHE A 80 0.45 4.32 -3.01
C PHE A 80 0.90 5.55 -2.22
N ALA A 81 1.63 5.35 -1.11
CA ALA A 81 2.15 6.42 -0.28
C ALA A 81 3.07 7.35 -1.08
N SER A 82 3.98 6.79 -1.88
CA SER A 82 4.89 7.56 -2.74
C SER A 82 4.13 8.39 -3.79
N VAL A 83 3.08 7.84 -4.40
CA VAL A 83 2.21 8.60 -5.30
C VAL A 83 1.51 9.76 -4.56
N CYS A 84 1.00 9.52 -3.36
CA CYS A 84 0.41 10.59 -2.53
C CYS A 84 1.42 11.68 -2.17
N GLN A 85 2.66 11.30 -1.83
CA GLN A 85 3.74 12.22 -1.52
C GLN A 85 4.08 13.10 -2.72
N SER A 86 4.25 12.50 -3.92
CA SER A 86 4.48 13.22 -5.18
C SER A 86 3.36 14.21 -5.52
N LYS A 87 2.13 13.90 -5.11
CA LYS A 87 0.95 14.77 -5.26
C LYS A 87 0.77 15.76 -4.10
N LYS A 88 1.75 15.89 -3.21
CA LYS A 88 1.74 16.77 -2.02
C LYS A 88 0.62 16.47 -1.02
N LYS A 89 0.04 15.26 -1.07
CA LYS A 89 -0.95 14.76 -0.10
C LYS A 89 -0.22 14.18 1.11
N TYR A 90 0.57 15.02 1.79
CA TYR A 90 1.59 14.57 2.73
C TYR A 90 1.05 13.78 3.92
N GLN A 91 -0.07 14.20 4.51
CA GLN A 91 -0.66 13.47 5.63
C GLN A 91 -1.11 12.07 5.21
N GLN A 92 -1.79 11.96 4.06
CA GLN A 92 -2.21 10.68 3.52
C GLN A 92 -1.01 9.77 3.19
N ALA A 93 0.06 10.33 2.62
CA ALA A 93 1.29 9.60 2.34
C ALA A 93 1.93 9.08 3.64
N TYR A 94 2.02 9.91 4.68
CA TYR A 94 2.52 9.50 5.99
C TYR A 94 1.72 8.34 6.58
N ASP A 95 0.39 8.42 6.55
CA ASP A 95 -0.48 7.37 7.11
C ASP A 95 -0.31 6.04 6.34
N LEU A 96 -0.17 6.09 5.01
CA LEU A 96 0.08 4.91 4.18
C LEU A 96 1.48 4.32 4.39
N TYR A 97 2.52 5.14 4.49
CA TYR A 97 3.87 4.66 4.82
C TYR A 97 3.91 4.00 6.20
N LYS A 98 3.23 4.60 7.20
CA LYS A 98 3.13 4.01 8.54
C LYS A 98 2.43 2.65 8.52
N LEU A 99 1.38 2.50 7.71
CA LEU A 99 0.71 1.21 7.52
C LEU A 99 1.64 0.21 6.83
N SER A 100 2.33 0.59 5.76
CA SER A 100 3.30 -0.25 5.06
C SER A 100 4.37 -0.77 6.03
N TYR A 101 4.98 0.12 6.81
CA TYR A 101 5.98 -0.22 7.82
C TYR A 101 5.44 -1.21 8.87
N ASN A 102 4.19 -1.07 9.31
CA ASN A 102 3.58 -2.00 10.27
C ASN A 102 3.32 -3.41 9.69
N TYR A 103 3.12 -3.52 8.38
CA TYR A 103 2.90 -4.80 7.70
C TYR A 103 4.21 -5.46 7.24
N PHE A 104 5.31 -4.72 7.20
CA PHE A 104 6.62 -5.26 6.86
C PHE A 104 7.27 -5.93 8.09
N PRO A 105 7.82 -7.16 7.98
CA PRO A 105 8.34 -7.90 9.14
C PRO A 105 9.68 -7.39 9.69
N TYR A 106 10.29 -6.39 9.04
CA TYR A 106 11.60 -5.86 9.40
C TYR A 106 11.56 -4.33 9.50
N ASP A 107 12.55 -3.75 10.18
CA ASP A 107 12.70 -2.30 10.24
C ASP A 107 13.19 -1.75 8.89
N ASP A 108 12.28 -1.20 8.09
CA ASP A 108 12.62 -0.44 6.90
C ASP A 108 12.76 1.05 7.21
N TYR A 109 13.99 1.47 7.51
CA TYR A 109 14.32 2.86 7.81
C TYR A 109 14.12 3.80 6.60
N SER A 110 14.09 3.28 5.36
CA SER A 110 13.81 4.10 4.17
C SER A 110 12.35 4.58 4.16
N VAL A 111 11.42 3.75 4.64
CA VAL A 111 10.02 4.11 4.82
C VAL A 111 9.88 5.16 5.93
N ILE A 112 10.60 5.00 7.05
CA ILE A 112 10.61 5.99 8.15
C ILE A 112 11.18 7.33 7.67
N TYR A 113 12.19 7.31 6.79
CA TYR A 113 12.75 8.53 6.21
C TYR A 113 11.71 9.26 5.36
N ARG A 114 10.97 8.52 4.51
CA ARG A 114 9.86 9.06 3.71
C ARG A 114 8.72 9.58 4.59
N MET A 115 8.43 8.94 5.72
CA MET A 115 7.50 9.45 6.73
C MET A 115 7.95 10.81 7.27
N GLY A 116 9.24 10.97 7.61
CA GLY A 116 9.82 12.24 8.04
C GLY A 116 9.69 13.34 6.98
N GLN A 117 9.98 13.02 5.72
CA GLN A 117 9.79 13.95 4.59
C GLN A 117 8.33 14.40 4.43
N CYS A 118 7.38 13.47 4.61
CA CYS A 118 5.96 13.80 4.59
C CYS A 118 5.59 14.75 5.74
N GLN A 119 6.12 14.55 6.96
CA GLN A 119 5.87 15.45 8.08
C GLN A 119 6.46 16.85 7.84
N ILE A 120 7.63 16.97 7.20
CA ILE A 120 8.16 18.27 6.74
C ILE A 120 7.18 18.92 5.75
N GLY A 121 6.73 18.19 4.74
CA GLY A 121 5.77 18.68 3.74
C GLY A 121 4.44 19.14 4.36
N ALA A 122 4.00 18.44 5.41
CA ALA A 122 2.83 18.78 6.21
C ALA A 122 3.06 19.92 7.22
N LYS A 123 4.30 20.45 7.34
CA LYS A 123 4.73 21.47 8.30
C LYS A 123 4.68 21.03 9.77
N ASN A 124 4.72 19.73 10.02
CA ASN A 124 4.74 19.12 11.35
C ASN A 124 6.18 18.79 11.76
N ILE A 125 6.96 19.84 12.05
CA ILE A 125 8.41 19.71 12.25
C ILE A 125 8.77 18.80 13.43
N ASP A 126 8.02 18.85 14.53
CA ASP A 126 8.28 18.01 15.71
C ASP A 126 8.19 16.50 15.37
N ASN A 127 7.16 16.12 14.60
CA ASN A 127 7.00 14.72 14.16
C ASN A 127 8.08 14.32 13.15
N ALA A 128 8.48 15.23 12.27
CA ALA A 128 9.58 14.98 11.35
C ALA A 128 10.89 14.69 12.12
N MET A 129 11.19 15.51 13.14
CA MET A 129 12.36 15.30 13.99
C MET A 129 12.33 13.95 14.70
N GLN A 130 11.17 13.51 15.18
CA GLN A 130 11.03 12.18 15.79
C GLN A 130 11.37 11.06 14.80
N CYS A 131 10.90 11.13 13.54
CA CYS A 131 11.26 10.15 12.51
C CYS A 131 12.77 10.10 12.28
N PHE A 132 13.42 11.26 12.10
CA PHE A 132 14.86 11.30 11.82
C PHE A 132 15.71 10.91 13.03
N TYR A 133 15.32 11.29 14.24
CA TYR A 133 16.00 10.81 15.46
C TYR A 133 15.89 9.31 15.63
N HIS A 134 14.75 8.71 15.28
CA HIS A 134 14.60 7.27 15.33
C HIS A 134 15.56 6.58 14.35
N ILE A 135 15.71 7.10 13.13
CA ILE A 135 16.68 6.58 12.14
C ILE A 135 18.11 6.72 12.66
N ILE A 136 18.53 7.91 13.12
CA ILE A 136 19.91 8.15 13.57
C ILE A 136 20.31 7.21 14.71
N ASN A 137 19.38 6.92 15.62
CA ASN A 137 19.68 6.13 16.82
C ASN A 137 19.60 4.61 16.62
N ASN A 138 18.89 4.12 15.60
CA ASN A 138 18.58 2.69 15.46
C ASN A 138 18.98 2.09 14.10
N CYS A 139 19.17 2.91 13.06
CA CYS A 139 19.60 2.42 11.75
C CYS A 139 21.12 2.14 11.77
N GLU A 140 21.55 1.01 11.19
CA GLU A 140 22.98 0.73 10.99
C GLU A 140 23.49 1.18 9.61
N ASP A 141 22.58 1.43 8.65
CA ASP A 141 22.91 1.88 7.30
C ASP A 141 23.19 3.39 7.25
N ASP A 142 24.45 3.74 7.03
CA ASP A 142 24.87 5.14 6.96
C ASP A 142 24.33 5.88 5.71
N SER A 143 23.92 5.18 4.65
CA SER A 143 23.33 5.82 3.46
C SER A 143 21.93 6.40 3.70
N VAL A 144 21.22 5.87 4.70
CA VAL A 144 19.91 6.37 5.14
C VAL A 144 20.05 7.52 6.14
N LYS A 145 21.21 7.64 6.80
CA LYS A 145 21.50 8.69 7.80
C LYS A 145 22.04 10.00 7.19
N SER A 146 22.63 9.94 6.00
CA SER A 146 23.24 11.08 5.31
C SER A 146 22.22 11.93 4.56
#